data_AF-A0A943V243-F1
#
_entry.id   AF-A0A943V243-F1
#
_cell.length_a   1.000
_cell.length_b   1.000
_cell.length_c   1.000
_cell.angle_alpha   90.00
_cell.angle_beta   90.00
_cell.angle_gamma   90.00
#
_symmetry.space_group_name_H-M   'P 1'
#
loop_
_entity.id
_entity.type
_entity.pdbx_description
1 polymer ?
#
loop_
_entity_poly.entity_id
_entity_poly.type
_entity_poly.pdbx_seq_one_letter_code
_entity_poly.pdbx_strand_id
1 'polypeptide(L)'
;MKGKTQAAVGAAAALMLGLTGCGASFEGSGSKDAASAEQLAMRADDPWEAAQAAQERPHAEKAYADGVYTGTGTAMEGLVTVTLLVDGNRISCLEVTQEGESQSRGGYEAVRDGTFAAMIEAAQGPDIDAISGATITTAGVKTAVKDALAQAETAGDGADAAGE
;
A
#
# COMPACT_ATOMS: atom_id res chain seq x y z
N MET A 1 -24.21 4.89 -26.55
CA MET A 1 -23.84 4.64 -27.97
C MET A 1 -23.49 5.97 -28.64
N LYS A 2 -22.20 6.32 -28.69
CA LYS A 2 -21.69 7.41 -29.53
C LYS A 2 -20.30 6.98 -30.01
N GLY A 3 -20.28 6.32 -31.15
CA GLY A 3 -19.05 6.14 -31.92
C GLY A 3 -18.81 7.37 -32.77
N LYS A 4 -17.56 7.81 -32.86
CA LYS A 4 -16.97 8.39 -34.07
C LYS A 4 -15.49 8.00 -34.11
N THR A 5 -15.19 7.20 -35.11
CA THR A 5 -13.90 6.85 -35.70
C THR A 5 -13.09 8.08 -36.08
N GLN A 6 -11.76 7.99 -35.98
CA GLN A 6 -10.86 8.30 -37.11
C GLN A 6 -9.43 7.79 -36.86
N ALA A 7 -8.97 6.99 -37.83
CA ALA A 7 -7.59 6.56 -38.01
C ALA A 7 -6.84 7.61 -38.84
N ALA A 8 -5.54 7.77 -38.60
CA ALA A 8 -4.61 8.40 -39.53
C ALA A 8 -3.31 7.60 -39.57
N VAL A 9 -2.98 7.17 -40.79
CA VAL A 9 -1.85 6.34 -41.20
C VAL A 9 -0.72 7.27 -41.67
N GLY A 10 0.50 6.98 -41.22
CA GLY A 10 1.72 6.98 -42.03
C GLY A 10 2.39 8.31 -42.41
N ALA A 11 3.68 8.42 -42.07
CA ALA A 11 4.72 8.82 -43.01
C ALA A 11 6.10 8.45 -42.43
N ALA A 12 6.83 7.58 -43.14
CA ALA A 12 8.24 7.29 -42.89
C ALA A 12 9.12 8.38 -43.53
N ALA A 13 10.22 8.75 -42.86
CA ALA A 13 11.35 9.40 -43.50
C ALA A 13 12.64 8.95 -42.83
N ALA A 14 13.39 8.11 -43.54
CA ALA A 14 14.76 7.76 -43.23
C ALA A 14 15.69 8.87 -43.76
N LEU A 15 16.61 9.34 -42.92
CA LEU A 15 17.76 10.15 -43.32
C LEU A 15 18.98 9.63 -42.58
N MET A 16 19.76 8.81 -43.29
CA MET A 16 21.12 8.46 -42.93
C MET A 16 22.08 9.47 -43.55
N LEU A 17 23.16 9.79 -42.82
CA LEU A 17 24.55 9.95 -43.28
C LEU A 17 25.26 11.05 -42.48
N GLY A 18 26.40 10.72 -41.88
CA GLY A 18 27.39 11.73 -41.49
C GLY A 18 28.31 11.36 -40.34
N LEU A 19 29.30 10.50 -40.61
CA LEU A 19 30.49 10.32 -39.78
C LEU A 19 31.40 11.57 -39.83
N THR A 20 32.23 11.70 -38.78
CA THR A 20 33.59 12.28 -38.77
C THR A 20 33.74 13.70 -38.20
N GLY A 21 34.61 13.82 -37.18
CA GLY A 21 35.56 14.94 -37.10
C GLY A 21 35.72 15.60 -35.73
N CYS A 22 36.80 15.23 -35.02
CA CYS A 22 37.26 15.79 -33.74
C CYS A 22 38.02 17.13 -33.88
N GLY A 23 38.10 17.90 -32.77
CA GLY A 23 39.09 18.95 -32.50
C GLY A 23 38.62 19.85 -31.34
N ALA A 24 38.94 19.59 -30.06
CA ALA A 24 40.21 19.70 -29.32
C ALA A 24 40.57 21.14 -28.87
N SER A 25 40.52 21.38 -27.56
CA SER A 25 41.27 22.38 -26.77
C SER A 25 41.11 21.96 -25.30
N PHE A 26 41.93 21.06 -24.74
CA PHE A 26 43.25 21.26 -24.13
C PHE A 26 43.40 22.53 -23.28
N GLU A 27 43.36 22.36 -21.94
CA GLU A 27 44.25 22.95 -20.92
C GLU A 27 43.81 22.39 -19.54
N GLY A 28 44.61 21.92 -18.57
CA GLY A 28 45.83 21.11 -18.50
C GLY A 28 45.53 20.04 -17.40
N SER A 29 46.39 19.21 -16.84
CA SER A 29 47.85 19.10 -16.75
C SER A 29 48.15 17.75 -16.09
N GLY A 30 49.10 16.99 -16.65
CA GLY A 30 50.05 16.19 -15.87
C GLY A 30 49.73 14.73 -15.52
N SER A 31 50.43 13.82 -16.23
CA SER A 31 51.03 12.55 -15.76
C SER A 31 50.11 11.40 -15.31
N LYS A 32 50.32 10.12 -15.62
CA LYS A 32 51.29 9.35 -16.40
C LYS A 32 50.74 7.92 -16.48
N ASP A 33 50.92 7.29 -17.64
CA ASP A 33 50.68 5.91 -18.08
C ASP A 33 50.06 4.82 -17.16
N ALA A 34 49.06 4.16 -17.77
CA ALA A 34 48.88 2.72 -17.94
C ALA A 34 49.05 1.79 -16.72
N ALA A 35 47.91 1.33 -16.18
CA ALA A 35 47.75 -0.06 -15.75
C ALA A 35 46.27 -0.44 -15.69
N SER A 36 45.95 -1.49 -16.43
CA SER A 36 44.93 -2.50 -16.16
C SER A 36 43.45 -2.15 -16.36
N ALA A 37 42.96 -2.67 -17.48
CA ALA A 37 41.58 -2.93 -17.83
C ALA A 37 40.88 -3.99 -16.94
N GLU A 38 41.09 -3.97 -15.61
CA GLU A 38 40.53 -5.01 -14.70
C GLU A 38 39.63 -4.50 -13.57
N GLN A 39 39.38 -3.19 -13.45
CA GLN A 39 38.35 -2.71 -12.51
C GLN A 39 36.96 -2.56 -13.14
N LEU A 40 36.65 -3.46 -14.09
CA LEU A 40 35.31 -3.63 -14.68
C LEU A 40 34.50 -4.71 -13.93
N ALA A 41 34.99 -5.27 -12.82
CA ALA A 41 34.27 -6.32 -12.09
C ALA A 41 34.45 -6.18 -10.58
N MET A 42 33.66 -5.31 -9.94
CA MET A 42 33.22 -5.41 -8.52
C MET A 42 32.41 -4.15 -8.12
N ARG A 43 31.41 -3.73 -8.90
CA ARG A 43 30.32 -2.84 -8.43
C ARG A 43 29.13 -2.76 -9.38
N ALA A 44 28.78 -3.87 -10.03
CA ALA A 44 27.43 -4.03 -10.53
C ALA A 44 26.66 -4.73 -9.41
N ASP A 45 26.05 -3.94 -8.53
CA ASP A 45 24.93 -4.45 -7.75
C ASP A 45 23.90 -4.94 -8.76
N ASP A 46 23.62 -6.25 -8.75
CA ASP A 46 22.67 -6.91 -9.65
C ASP A 46 21.33 -6.16 -9.58
N PRO A 47 20.86 -5.50 -10.65
CA PRO A 47 19.61 -4.73 -10.61
C PRO A 47 18.36 -5.62 -10.47
N TRP A 48 18.54 -6.95 -10.40
CA TRP A 48 17.49 -7.94 -10.17
C TRP A 48 17.21 -8.18 -8.67
N GLU A 49 18.14 -7.89 -7.76
CA GLU A 49 17.91 -8.01 -6.31
C GLU A 49 16.90 -6.97 -5.78
N ALA A 50 16.74 -5.85 -6.48
CA ALA A 50 15.72 -4.83 -6.16
C ALA A 50 14.28 -5.27 -6.52
N ALA A 51 14.11 -6.31 -7.33
CA ALA A 51 12.79 -6.86 -7.65
C ALA A 51 12.22 -7.72 -6.51
N GLN A 52 13.07 -8.29 -5.65
CA GLN A 52 12.64 -9.09 -4.49
C GLN A 52 12.22 -8.23 -3.28
N ALA A 53 12.67 -6.97 -3.22
CA ALA A 53 12.22 -6.01 -2.20
C ALA A 53 10.82 -5.41 -2.49
N ALA A 54 10.21 -5.76 -3.62
CA ALA A 54 8.82 -5.43 -3.92
C ALA A 54 7.91 -6.60 -3.50
N GLN A 55 7.23 -6.43 -2.35
CA GLN A 55 6.03 -7.16 -1.88
C GLN A 55 6.19 -8.28 -0.84
N GLU A 56 6.86 -8.02 0.28
CA GLU A 56 6.27 -8.44 1.58
C GLU A 56 5.36 -7.32 2.06
N ARG A 57 4.21 -7.15 1.39
CA ARG A 57 3.16 -6.27 1.91
C ARG A 57 2.70 -6.87 3.26
N PRO A 58 2.44 -6.04 4.28
CA PRO A 58 2.10 -6.54 5.61
C PRO A 58 0.90 -7.49 5.54
N HIS A 59 0.94 -8.51 6.39
CA HIS A 59 -0.06 -9.57 6.53
C HIS A 59 -0.47 -9.64 8.00
N ALA A 60 -1.66 -10.18 8.25
CA ALA A 60 -2.11 -10.38 9.61
C ALA A 60 -1.24 -11.43 10.35
N GLU A 61 -0.97 -11.19 11.63
CA GLU A 61 -0.21 -12.15 12.47
C GLU A 61 -0.95 -13.48 12.66
N LYS A 62 -2.28 -13.43 12.63
CA LYS A 62 -3.16 -14.59 12.70
C LYS A 62 -3.72 -14.94 11.33
N ALA A 63 -4.13 -16.19 11.17
CA ALA A 63 -4.90 -16.65 10.02
C ALA A 63 -6.38 -16.29 10.19
N TYR A 64 -6.94 -15.58 9.21
CA TYR A 64 -8.36 -15.23 9.15
C TYR A 64 -9.00 -15.81 7.90
N ALA A 65 -10.28 -16.20 7.98
CA ALA A 65 -11.01 -16.61 6.80
C ALA A 65 -11.25 -15.42 5.87
N ASP A 66 -11.04 -15.61 4.58
CA ASP A 66 -11.29 -14.58 3.58
C ASP A 66 -12.78 -14.21 3.55
N GLY A 67 -13.06 -12.91 3.42
CA GLY A 67 -14.43 -12.40 3.48
C GLY A 67 -14.51 -10.92 3.84
N VAL A 68 -15.74 -10.40 3.84
CA VAL A 68 -16.04 -9.04 4.30
C VAL A 68 -16.71 -9.13 5.66
N TYR A 69 -16.15 -8.45 6.65
CA TYR A 69 -16.60 -8.49 8.04
C TYR A 69 -16.86 -7.09 8.54
N THR A 70 -17.99 -6.92 9.24
CA THR A 70 -18.37 -5.64 9.82
C THR A 70 -18.43 -5.80 11.33
N GLY A 71 -17.65 -4.97 12.02
CA GLY A 71 -17.63 -4.94 13.47
C GLY A 71 -17.99 -3.57 14.02
N THR A 72 -18.41 -3.55 15.28
CA THR A 72 -18.85 -2.32 15.95
C THR A 72 -18.14 -2.10 17.28
N GLY A 73 -17.98 -0.85 17.66
CA GLY A 73 -17.34 -0.46 18.91
C GLY A 73 -17.90 0.82 19.48
N THR A 74 -17.85 0.97 20.80
CA THR A 74 -18.33 2.17 21.49
C THR A 74 -17.29 3.29 21.42
N ALA A 75 -17.69 4.44 20.88
CA ALA A 75 -16.91 5.68 20.85
C ALA A 75 -17.43 6.68 21.90
N MET A 76 -16.93 7.92 21.87
CA MET A 76 -17.25 8.92 22.90
C MET A 76 -18.73 9.30 22.92
N GLU A 77 -19.33 9.46 21.75
CA GLU A 77 -20.72 9.95 21.60
C GLU A 77 -21.56 9.03 20.69
N GLY A 78 -21.25 7.74 20.61
CA GLY A 78 -22.03 6.79 19.82
C GLY A 78 -21.26 5.53 19.45
N LEU A 79 -21.66 4.88 18.36
CA LEU A 79 -20.99 3.71 17.82
C LEU A 79 -20.06 4.09 16.67
N VAL A 80 -18.94 3.39 16.58
CA VAL A 80 -18.10 3.34 15.39
C VAL A 80 -18.23 1.97 14.77
N THR A 81 -18.42 1.95 13.45
CA THR A 81 -18.58 0.74 12.66
C THR A 81 -17.43 0.66 11.68
N VAL A 82 -16.77 -0.49 11.62
CA VAL A 82 -15.63 -0.75 10.72
C VAL A 82 -15.97 -1.93 9.84
N THR A 83 -15.84 -1.76 8.53
CA THR A 83 -15.97 -2.82 7.54
C THR A 83 -14.61 -3.17 6.98
N LEU A 84 -14.21 -4.44 7.12
CA LEU A 84 -12.93 -4.98 6.71
C LEU A 84 -13.12 -5.98 5.57
N LEU A 85 -12.17 -6.00 4.64
CA LEU A 85 -11.97 -7.08 3.69
C LEU A 85 -10.75 -7.89 4.13
N VAL A 86 -10.93 -9.18 4.34
CA VAL A 86 -9.86 -10.16 4.51
C VAL A 86 -9.71 -10.91 3.19
N ASP A 87 -8.52 -10.86 2.59
CA ASP A 87 -8.20 -11.57 1.34
C ASP A 87 -6.75 -12.04 1.37
N GLY A 88 -6.52 -13.35 1.31
CA GLY A 88 -5.16 -13.92 1.34
C GLY A 88 -4.40 -13.53 2.60
N ASN A 89 -5.06 -13.62 3.76
CA ASN A 89 -4.54 -13.24 5.07
C ASN A 89 -4.09 -11.77 5.20
N ARG A 90 -4.76 -10.89 4.43
CA ARG A 90 -4.51 -9.46 4.45
C ARG A 90 -5.79 -8.71 4.75
N ILE A 91 -5.69 -7.75 5.65
CA ILE A 91 -6.80 -6.90 6.06
C ILE A 91 -6.73 -5.59 5.28
N SER A 92 -7.83 -5.24 4.61
CA SER A 92 -8.05 -3.93 3.98
C SER A 92 -9.25 -3.26 4.64
N CYS A 93 -9.18 -1.96 4.91
CA CYS A 93 -10.29 -1.26 5.54
C CYS A 93 -11.19 -0.67 4.43
N LEU A 94 -12.40 -1.21 4.28
CA LEU A 94 -13.34 -0.75 3.27
C LEU A 94 -14.05 0.53 3.71
N GLU A 95 -14.41 0.59 4.99
CA GLU A 95 -15.18 1.71 5.52
C GLU A 95 -14.99 1.84 7.04
N VAL A 96 -14.93 3.09 7.50
CA VAL A 96 -15.10 3.45 8.91
C VAL A 96 -16.22 4.48 8.97
N THR A 97 -17.30 4.17 9.69
CA THR A 97 -18.40 5.11 9.94
C THR A 97 -18.55 5.35 11.42
N GLN A 98 -19.04 6.53 11.77
CA GLN A 98 -19.24 6.92 13.15
C GLN A 98 -20.58 7.62 13.31
N GLU A 99 -21.31 7.24 14.35
CA GLU A 99 -22.59 7.82 14.71
C GLU A 99 -22.45 8.70 15.96
N GLY A 100 -23.22 9.80 16.00
CA GLY A 100 -23.42 10.62 17.20
C GLY A 100 -22.26 11.53 17.64
N GLU A 101 -21.05 11.36 17.09
CA GLU A 101 -19.92 12.24 17.40
C GLU A 101 -19.98 13.58 16.66
N SER A 102 -19.72 14.66 17.40
CA SER A 102 -19.71 16.01 16.85
C SER A 102 -18.47 16.27 15.96
N GLN A 103 -18.64 17.07 14.90
CA GLN A 103 -17.58 17.43 13.96
C GLN A 103 -16.37 18.13 14.61
N SER A 104 -16.52 18.67 15.82
CA SER A 104 -15.43 19.33 16.56
C SER A 104 -14.53 18.37 17.34
N ARG A 105 -14.73 17.05 17.23
CA ARG A 105 -13.90 16.02 17.88
C ARG A 105 -12.85 15.49 16.92
N GLY A 106 -11.65 15.19 17.45
CA GLY A 106 -10.55 14.65 16.63
C GLY A 106 -10.89 13.29 16.00
N GLY A 107 -11.77 12.50 16.62
CA GLY A 107 -12.21 11.21 16.09
C GLY A 107 -13.00 11.37 14.78
N TYR A 108 -13.90 12.34 14.70
CA TYR A 108 -14.65 12.64 13.48
C TYR A 108 -13.72 12.98 12.30
N GLU A 109 -12.70 13.81 12.53
CA GLU A 109 -11.73 14.17 11.48
C GLU A 109 -10.92 12.95 11.03
N ALA A 110 -10.44 12.14 11.98
CA ALA A 110 -9.65 10.93 11.71
C ALA A 110 -10.43 9.82 10.97
N VAL A 111 -11.76 9.77 11.12
CA VAL A 111 -12.63 8.92 10.30
C VAL A 111 -12.72 9.49 8.89
N ARG A 112 -12.97 10.79 8.76
CA ARG A 112 -13.23 11.45 7.47
C ARG A 112 -12.00 11.53 6.57
N ASP A 113 -10.83 11.74 7.14
CA ASP A 113 -9.57 11.82 6.39
C ASP A 113 -8.95 10.44 6.08
N GLY A 114 -9.55 9.37 6.59
CA GLY A 114 -9.09 8.00 6.38
C GLY A 114 -7.92 7.59 7.28
N THR A 115 -7.56 8.38 8.29
CA THR A 115 -6.46 8.05 9.22
C THR A 115 -6.69 6.69 9.89
N PHE A 116 -7.91 6.41 10.35
CA PHE A 116 -8.22 5.09 10.94
C PHE A 116 -8.08 3.95 9.93
N ALA A 117 -8.55 4.12 8.69
CA ALA A 117 -8.41 3.11 7.65
C ALA A 117 -6.93 2.80 7.39
N ALA A 118 -6.11 3.84 7.22
CA ALA A 118 -4.67 3.69 7.00
C ALA A 118 -3.96 3.00 8.19
N MET A 119 -4.33 3.34 9.42
CA MET A 119 -3.76 2.71 10.62
C MET A 119 -4.13 1.22 10.71
N ILE A 120 -5.37 0.86 10.40
CA ILE A 120 -5.83 -0.55 10.40
C ILE A 120 -5.06 -1.35 9.35
N GLU A 121 -4.91 -0.81 8.14
CA GLU A 121 -4.16 -1.44 7.06
C GLU A 121 -2.66 -1.56 7.36
N ALA A 122 -2.08 -0.59 8.06
CA ALA A 122 -0.69 -0.67 8.49
C ALA A 122 -0.51 -1.71 9.61
N ALA A 123 -1.44 -1.78 10.56
CA ALA A 123 -1.36 -2.70 11.69
C ALA A 123 -1.64 -4.15 11.30
N GLN A 124 -2.45 -4.39 10.25
CA GLN A 124 -2.95 -5.73 9.89
C GLN A 124 -3.55 -6.47 11.10
N GLY A 125 -4.26 -5.73 11.95
CA GLY A 125 -4.78 -6.21 13.21
C GLY A 125 -5.48 -5.10 13.99
N PRO A 126 -5.99 -5.40 15.19
CA PRO A 126 -6.75 -4.46 16.00
C PRO A 126 -5.88 -3.44 16.75
N ASP A 127 -4.57 -3.64 16.81
CA ASP A 127 -3.67 -2.85 17.66
C ASP A 127 -3.13 -1.62 16.92
N ILE A 128 -3.98 -0.60 16.80
CA ILE A 128 -3.63 0.72 16.23
C ILE A 128 -3.17 1.73 17.30
N ASP A 129 -2.39 2.74 16.92
CA ASP A 129 -1.96 3.78 17.86
C ASP A 129 -3.09 4.78 18.21
N ALA A 130 -2.99 5.39 19.40
CA ALA A 130 -3.91 6.44 19.82
C ALA A 130 -3.63 7.74 19.05
N ILE A 131 -4.70 8.37 18.56
CA ILE A 131 -4.63 9.69 17.92
C ILE A 131 -4.89 10.77 18.97
N SER A 132 -4.07 11.82 18.97
CA SER A 132 -4.23 12.95 19.88
C SER A 132 -5.62 13.58 19.73
N GLY A 133 -6.37 13.70 20.83
CA GLY A 133 -7.73 14.24 20.81
C GLY A 133 -8.81 13.26 20.33
N ALA A 134 -8.46 12.01 20.03
CA ALA A 134 -9.39 10.96 19.61
C ALA A 134 -9.21 9.64 20.39
N THR A 135 -8.59 9.66 21.57
CA THR A 135 -8.25 8.44 22.34
C THR A 135 -9.43 7.50 22.55
N ILE A 136 -10.61 8.03 22.91
CA ILE A 136 -11.82 7.24 23.13
C ILE A 136 -12.32 6.65 21.82
N THR A 137 -12.34 7.45 20.75
CA THR A 137 -12.70 7.00 19.40
C THR A 137 -11.74 5.92 18.90
N THR A 138 -10.43 6.06 19.10
CA THR A 138 -9.45 5.01 18.78
C THR A 138 -9.79 3.72 19.52
N ALA A 139 -10.12 3.77 20.82
CA ALA A 139 -10.50 2.58 21.57
C ALA A 139 -11.78 1.91 21.01
N GLY A 140 -12.75 2.71 20.56
CA GLY A 140 -13.93 2.24 19.84
C GLY A 140 -13.54 1.53 18.54
N VAL A 141 -12.68 2.13 17.72
CA VAL A 141 -12.20 1.54 16.46
C VAL A 141 -11.47 0.22 16.71
N LYS A 142 -10.60 0.15 17.72
CA LYS A 142 -9.95 -1.11 18.12
C LYS A 142 -10.96 -2.20 18.44
N THR A 143 -12.03 -1.83 19.14
CA THR A 143 -13.09 -2.78 19.51
C THR A 143 -13.85 -3.25 18.28
N ALA A 144 -14.21 -2.33 17.38
CA ALA A 144 -14.87 -2.67 16.12
C ALA A 144 -14.02 -3.59 15.23
N VAL A 145 -12.71 -3.35 15.14
CA VAL A 145 -11.79 -4.23 14.40
C VAL A 145 -11.69 -5.60 15.05
N LYS A 146 -11.59 -5.68 16.39
CA LYS A 146 -11.60 -6.98 17.11
C LYS A 146 -12.86 -7.77 16.86
N ASP A 147 -14.01 -7.11 16.88
CA ASP A 147 -15.31 -7.72 16.61
C ASP A 147 -15.39 -8.28 15.18
N ALA A 148 -14.96 -7.50 14.18
CA ALA A 148 -14.89 -7.96 12.79
C ALA A 148 -13.94 -9.15 12.60
N LEU A 149 -12.75 -9.10 13.21
CA LEU A 149 -11.76 -10.17 13.10
C LEU A 149 -12.19 -11.45 13.85
N ALA A 150 -12.91 -11.33 14.96
CA ALA A 150 -13.47 -12.49 15.66
C ALA A 150 -14.53 -13.23 14.82
N GLN A 151 -15.31 -12.49 14.02
CA GLN A 151 -16.22 -13.09 13.03
C GLN A 151 -15.44 -13.85 11.95
N ALA A 152 -14.30 -13.31 11.51
CA ALA A 152 -13.42 -13.97 10.55
C ALA A 152 -12.73 -15.23 11.10
N GLU A 153 -12.36 -15.24 12.39
CA GLU A 153 -11.87 -16.44 13.08
C GLU A 153 -12.95 -17.53 13.08
N THR A 154 -14.16 -17.18 13.52
CA THR A 154 -15.29 -18.13 13.62
C THR A 154 -15.76 -18.64 12.25
N ALA A 155 -15.69 -17.80 11.21
CA ALA A 155 -16.06 -18.19 9.84
C ALA A 155 -15.11 -19.25 9.26
N GLY A 156 -13.83 -19.23 9.63
CA GLY A 156 -12.86 -20.26 9.24
C GLY A 156 -13.20 -21.62 9.81
N ASP A 157 -13.56 -21.67 11.10
CA ASP A 157 -13.97 -22.91 11.77
C ASP A 157 -15.28 -23.51 11.20
N GLY A 158 -16.15 -22.68 10.63
CA GLY A 158 -17.41 -23.11 10.02
C GLY A 158 -17.30 -23.62 8.58
N ALA A 159 -16.26 -23.21 7.84
CA ALA A 159 -16.05 -23.58 6.43
C ALA A 159 -15.56 -25.03 6.27
N ASP A 160 -14.79 -25.56 7.23
CA ASP A 160 -14.30 -26.94 7.24
C ASP A 160 -15.41 -27.97 7.55
N ALA A 161 -16.55 -27.57 8.11
CA ALA A 161 -17.63 -28.48 8.51
C ALA A 161 -18.70 -28.75 7.43
N ALA A 162 -18.68 -28.03 6.30
CA ALA A 162 -19.71 -28.11 5.25
C ALA A 162 -19.30 -28.95 4.03
N GLY A 163 -18.14 -29.63 4.10
CA GLY A 163 -17.55 -30.38 3.00
C GLY A 163 -17.39 -31.87 3.28
N GLU A 164 -18.45 -32.55 3.75
CA GLU A 164 -18.50 -34.04 3.81
C GLU A 164 -19.85 -34.58 3.34
#